data_AF-A0A3P9CBI8-F1
#
_entry.id   AF-A0A3P9CBI8-F1
#
_cell.length_a   1.000
_cell.length_b   1.000
_cell.length_c   1.000
_cell.angle_alpha   90.00
_cell.angle_beta   90.00
_cell.angle_gamma   90.00
#
_symmetry.space_group_name_H-M   'P 1'
#
loop_
_entity.id
_entity.type
_entity.pdbx_description
1 polymer ?
#
loop_
_entity_poly.entity_id
_entity_poly.type
_entity_poly.pdbx_seq_one_letter_code
_entity_poly.pdbx_strand_id
1 'polypeptide(L)'
;AGHRQTQRSQNDYAVTYTSTQICAVKGSTVDIGCSFKHPSRVNVLKRVWFTKGNNYNPEDLKTDPAYAGRVSYSSHWKSCTLTIRDLRESDSAVYKFRFETDWKDFTGLPGVTLTVTGNIFNYTSVRNCYEHDCVCLDMDNGCLRFCSDFISSHNQFFRYT
;
A
#
# COMPACT_ATOMS: atom_id res chain seq x y z
N ALA A 1 7.43 6.94 -4.28
CA ALA A 1 7.04 5.50 -4.34
C ALA A 1 7.56 4.84 -3.07
N GLY A 2 6.79 3.95 -2.43
CA GLY A 2 7.28 3.22 -1.26
C GLY A 2 8.39 2.22 -1.63
N HIS A 3 9.20 1.84 -0.64
CA HIS A 3 10.27 0.86 -0.83
C HIS A 3 9.76 -0.56 -0.59
N ARG A 4 10.37 -1.54 -1.25
CA ARG A 4 10.17 -2.96 -0.92
C ARG A 4 10.76 -3.23 0.45
N GLN A 5 10.05 -3.96 1.31
CA GLN A 5 10.53 -4.32 2.64
C GLN A 5 10.31 -5.80 2.93
N THR A 6 11.32 -6.43 3.55
CA THR A 6 11.25 -7.83 3.98
C THR A 6 11.55 -7.91 5.48
N GLN A 7 10.65 -8.53 6.24
CA GLN A 7 10.90 -8.94 7.61
C GLN A 7 11.18 -10.45 7.64
N ARG A 8 12.21 -10.86 8.39
CA ARG A 8 12.59 -12.28 8.57
C ARG A 8 12.68 -12.62 10.05
N SER A 9 12.40 -13.88 10.36
CA SER A 9 12.63 -14.54 11.66
C SER A 9 13.77 -15.53 11.53
N GLN A 10 14.40 -15.89 12.66
CA GLN A 10 15.45 -16.91 12.73
C GLN A 10 14.99 -18.31 12.25
N ASN A 11 13.67 -18.59 12.21
CA ASN A 11 13.14 -19.91 11.83
C ASN A 11 12.66 -19.97 10.37
N ASP A 12 13.25 -19.19 9.45
CA ASP A 12 12.86 -19.11 8.02
C ASP A 12 11.45 -18.57 7.72
N TYR A 13 10.80 -17.94 8.70
CA TYR A 13 9.55 -17.20 8.46
C TYR A 13 9.89 -15.82 7.93
N ALA A 14 9.21 -15.41 6.86
CA ALA A 14 9.38 -14.07 6.32
C ALA A 14 8.12 -13.55 5.67
N VAL A 15 7.94 -12.23 5.71
CA VAL A 15 6.95 -11.51 4.91
C VAL A 15 7.68 -10.42 4.14
N THR A 16 7.35 -10.27 2.87
CA THR A 16 7.91 -9.25 1.98
C THR A 16 6.77 -8.46 1.36
N TYR A 17 6.70 -7.18 1.69
CA TYR A 17 5.80 -6.23 1.04
C TYR A 17 6.50 -5.61 -0.17
N THR A 18 5.75 -5.49 -1.27
CA THR A 18 6.25 -4.86 -2.52
C THR A 18 6.43 -3.35 -2.36
N SER A 19 5.62 -2.72 -1.51
CA SER A 19 5.71 -1.32 -1.12
C SER A 19 5.32 -1.16 0.34
N THR A 20 5.97 -0.24 1.05
CA THR A 20 5.62 0.15 2.43
C THR A 20 4.58 1.27 2.51
N GLN A 21 4.44 2.06 1.43
CA GLN A 21 3.52 3.18 1.34
C GLN A 21 2.80 3.12 -0.02
N ILE A 22 1.48 3.23 0.00
CA ILE A 22 0.65 3.25 -1.20
C ILE A 22 -0.32 4.43 -1.06
N CYS A 23 -0.42 5.25 -2.10
CA CYS A 23 -1.55 6.16 -2.25
C CYS A 23 -2.49 5.61 -3.31
N ALA A 24 -3.78 5.89 -3.13
CA ALA A 24 -4.80 5.57 -4.10
C ALA A 24 -5.93 6.60 -4.02
N VAL A 25 -6.70 6.72 -5.10
CA VAL A 25 -7.84 7.64 -5.14
C VAL A 25 -9.11 6.92 -4.72
N LYS A 26 -10.05 7.65 -4.11
CA LYS A 26 -11.39 7.15 -3.78
C LYS A 26 -12.06 6.52 -5.01
N GLY A 27 -12.79 5.43 -4.80
CA GLY A 27 -13.48 4.66 -5.84
C GLY A 27 -12.58 3.75 -6.69
N SER A 28 -11.25 3.89 -6.60
CA SER A 28 -10.32 3.00 -7.31
C SER A 28 -10.15 1.65 -6.62
N THR A 29 -9.32 0.79 -7.22
CA THR A 29 -8.90 -0.50 -6.67
C THR A 29 -7.41 -0.47 -6.40
N VAL A 30 -6.99 -1.02 -5.27
CA VAL A 30 -5.57 -1.17 -4.91
C VAL A 30 -5.21 -2.62 -4.65
N ASP A 31 -4.00 -2.98 -5.08
CA ASP A 31 -3.35 -4.24 -4.74
C ASP A 31 -2.17 -3.97 -3.80
N ILE A 32 -2.29 -4.43 -2.56
CA ILE A 32 -1.19 -4.45 -1.59
C ILE A 32 -0.38 -5.73 -1.84
N GLY A 33 0.61 -5.62 -2.72
CA GLY A 33 1.45 -6.75 -3.12
C GLY A 33 2.30 -7.29 -1.98
N CYS A 34 2.24 -8.60 -1.76
CA CYS A 34 2.90 -9.27 -0.64
C CYS A 34 3.30 -10.70 -1.02
N SER A 35 4.45 -11.15 -0.49
CA SER A 35 4.83 -12.57 -0.50
C SER A 35 5.32 -13.02 0.88
N PHE A 36 5.14 -14.29 1.21
CA PHE A 36 5.57 -14.84 2.49
C PHE A 36 6.32 -16.17 2.33
N LYS A 37 7.14 -16.49 3.34
CA LYS A 37 7.93 -17.72 3.43
C LYS A 37 7.74 -18.36 4.78
N HIS A 38 7.78 -19.68 4.78
CA HIS A 38 7.80 -20.55 5.95
C HIS A 38 8.63 -21.80 5.62
N PRO A 39 9.09 -22.57 6.63
CA PRO A 39 9.77 -23.84 6.41
C PRO A 39 8.95 -24.81 5.55
N SER A 40 9.61 -25.64 4.74
CA SER A 40 8.90 -26.58 3.83
C SER A 40 8.10 -27.67 4.55
N ARG A 41 8.39 -27.93 5.84
CA ARG A 41 7.76 -28.98 6.64
C ARG A 41 6.54 -28.51 7.45
N VAL A 42 6.11 -27.26 7.28
CA VAL A 42 4.95 -26.71 7.99
C VAL A 42 3.85 -26.34 7.01
N ASN A 43 2.60 -26.50 7.43
CA ASN A 43 1.43 -26.18 6.63
C ASN A 43 0.81 -24.85 7.06
N VAL A 44 0.40 -24.05 6.08
CA VAL A 44 -0.33 -22.79 6.35
C VAL A 44 -1.79 -23.12 6.61
N LEU A 45 -2.24 -22.83 7.83
CA LEU A 45 -3.61 -23.09 8.28
C LEU A 45 -4.51 -21.88 8.04
N LYS A 46 -4.00 -20.67 8.27
CA LYS A 46 -4.78 -19.43 8.20
C LYS A 46 -3.95 -18.29 7.62
N ARG A 47 -4.62 -17.41 6.88
CA ARG A 47 -4.06 -16.18 6.30
C ARG A 47 -5.04 -15.05 6.52
N VAL A 48 -4.57 -13.98 7.14
CA VAL A 48 -5.41 -12.84 7.53
C VAL A 48 -4.71 -11.55 7.17
N TRP A 49 -5.48 -10.61 6.63
CA TRP A 49 -5.13 -9.20 6.62
C TRP A 49 -5.96 -8.48 7.68
N PHE A 50 -5.36 -7.50 8.34
CA PHE A 50 -6.02 -6.72 9.37
C PHE A 50 -5.45 -5.30 9.45
N THR A 51 -6.30 -4.38 9.92
CA THR A 51 -5.95 -2.99 10.27
C THR A 51 -6.27 -2.68 11.74
N LYS A 52 -7.20 -3.42 12.34
CA LYS A 52 -7.64 -3.33 13.74
C LYS A 52 -7.27 -4.58 14.54
N GLY A 53 -7.35 -4.47 15.86
CA GLY A 53 -6.90 -5.51 16.78
C GLY A 53 -5.41 -5.40 17.08
N ASN A 54 -4.78 -6.53 17.42
CA ASN A 54 -3.35 -6.57 17.73
C ASN A 54 -2.66 -7.75 17.03
N ASN A 55 -1.34 -7.84 17.17
CA ASN A 55 -0.55 -8.87 16.49
C ASN A 55 -0.89 -10.31 16.92
N TYR A 56 -1.58 -10.52 18.05
CA TYR A 56 -1.99 -11.81 18.59
C TYR A 56 -3.45 -12.15 18.27
N ASN A 57 -4.33 -11.15 18.26
CA ASN A 57 -5.74 -11.28 17.95
C ASN A 57 -6.15 -10.26 16.86
N PRO A 58 -5.86 -10.55 15.59
CA PRO A 58 -6.19 -9.67 14.48
C PRO A 58 -7.66 -9.78 14.08
N GLU A 59 -8.27 -8.65 13.75
CA GLU A 59 -9.61 -8.62 13.15
C GLU A 59 -9.50 -8.80 11.63
N ASP A 60 -10.00 -9.93 11.13
CA ASP A 60 -9.91 -10.25 9.70
C ASP A 60 -10.76 -9.29 8.86
N LEU A 61 -10.16 -8.63 7.88
CA LEU A 61 -10.87 -7.72 6.97
C LEU A 61 -12.03 -8.41 6.24
N LYS A 62 -11.96 -9.72 5.99
CA LYS A 62 -13.08 -10.47 5.39
C LYS A 62 -14.33 -10.53 6.29
N THR A 63 -14.15 -10.36 7.59
CA THR A 63 -15.23 -10.37 8.58
C THR A 63 -15.69 -8.97 8.99
N ASP A 64 -14.92 -7.93 8.65
CA ASP A 64 -15.29 -6.55 8.93
C ASP A 64 -16.39 -6.10 7.92
N PRO A 65 -17.58 -5.71 8.40
CA PRO A 65 -18.67 -5.23 7.54
C PRO A 65 -18.29 -4.08 6.62
N ALA A 66 -17.33 -3.23 7.02
CA ALA A 66 -16.86 -2.12 6.19
C ALA A 66 -16.19 -2.61 4.89
N TYR A 67 -15.60 -3.80 4.90
CA TYR A 67 -14.86 -4.39 3.78
C TYR A 67 -15.64 -5.48 3.04
N ALA A 68 -16.86 -5.81 3.47
CA ALA A 68 -17.70 -6.85 2.89
C ALA A 68 -17.87 -6.67 1.37
N GLY A 69 -17.57 -7.72 0.61
CA GLY A 69 -17.65 -7.73 -0.86
C GLY A 69 -16.55 -6.91 -1.58
N ARG A 70 -15.72 -6.15 -0.86
CA ARG A 70 -14.70 -5.27 -1.44
C ARG A 70 -13.29 -5.86 -1.40
N VAL A 71 -13.03 -6.80 -0.49
CA VAL A 71 -11.69 -7.39 -0.28
C VAL A 71 -11.55 -8.79 -0.86
N SER A 72 -10.38 -9.09 -1.42
CA SER A 72 -9.98 -10.44 -1.80
C SER A 72 -8.51 -10.71 -1.51
N TYR A 73 -8.21 -11.95 -1.11
CA TYR A 73 -6.83 -12.40 -0.83
C TYR A 73 -6.36 -13.33 -1.94
N SER A 74 -5.09 -13.22 -2.34
CA SER A 74 -4.52 -14.13 -3.33
C SER A 74 -4.54 -15.59 -2.87
N SER A 75 -4.97 -16.50 -3.74
CA SER A 75 -4.92 -17.95 -3.51
C SER A 75 -3.58 -18.58 -3.88
N HIS A 76 -2.64 -17.81 -4.45
CA HIS A 76 -1.37 -18.35 -4.93
C HIS A 76 -0.44 -18.76 -3.76
N TRP A 77 0.28 -19.87 -3.95
CA TRP A 77 1.00 -20.66 -2.92
C TRP A 77 1.93 -19.87 -1.97
N LYS A 78 2.47 -18.73 -2.39
CA LYS A 78 3.30 -17.84 -1.54
C LYS A 78 2.93 -16.38 -1.64
N SER A 79 1.80 -16.09 -2.27
CA SER A 79 1.30 -14.72 -2.37
C SER A 79 0.40 -14.43 -1.19
N CYS A 80 0.58 -13.24 -0.64
CA CYS A 80 -0.30 -12.64 0.35
C CYS A 80 -0.94 -11.37 -0.20
N THR A 81 -0.96 -11.13 -1.51
CA THR A 81 -1.55 -9.91 -2.07
C THR A 81 -3.00 -9.73 -1.60
N LEU A 82 -3.28 -8.54 -1.08
CA LEU A 82 -4.62 -8.06 -0.73
C LEU A 82 -5.11 -7.11 -1.82
N THR A 83 -6.29 -7.38 -2.36
CA THR A 83 -6.99 -6.45 -3.25
C THR A 83 -8.15 -5.82 -2.51
N ILE A 84 -8.27 -4.50 -2.59
CA ILE A 84 -9.41 -3.73 -2.06
C ILE A 84 -10.02 -2.92 -3.20
N ARG A 85 -11.31 -3.14 -3.46
CA ARG A 85 -12.10 -2.42 -4.47
C ARG A 85 -12.93 -1.31 -3.83
N ASP A 86 -13.39 -0.36 -4.65
CA ASP A 86 -14.25 0.75 -4.20
C ASP A 86 -13.64 1.45 -2.97
N LEU A 87 -12.42 1.96 -3.13
CA LEU A 87 -11.68 2.55 -2.03
C LEU A 87 -12.39 3.76 -1.43
N ARG A 88 -12.34 3.88 -0.11
CA ARG A 88 -12.93 4.97 0.67
C ARG A 88 -11.82 5.67 1.45
N GLU A 89 -12.00 6.95 1.73
CA GLU A 89 -11.05 7.70 2.56
C GLU A 89 -10.85 7.03 3.94
N SER A 90 -11.92 6.43 4.49
CA SER A 90 -11.90 5.64 5.72
C SER A 90 -11.10 4.34 5.64
N ASP A 91 -10.73 3.87 4.44
CA ASP A 91 -9.87 2.69 4.27
C ASP A 91 -8.39 3.05 4.48
N SER A 92 -8.05 4.32 4.68
CA SER A 92 -6.70 4.76 5.01
C SER A 92 -6.25 4.20 6.36
N ALA A 93 -5.25 3.33 6.35
CA ALA A 93 -4.76 2.65 7.55
C ALA A 93 -3.40 1.98 7.30
N VAL A 94 -2.83 1.38 8.35
CA VAL A 94 -1.71 0.44 8.22
C VAL A 94 -2.24 -0.98 8.15
N TYR A 95 -2.02 -1.62 7.00
CA TYR A 95 -2.43 -2.99 6.72
C TYR A 95 -1.31 -3.96 7.07
N LYS A 96 -1.64 -5.00 7.83
CA LYS A 96 -0.67 -6.04 8.21
C LYS A 96 -1.17 -7.40 7.76
N PHE A 97 -0.23 -8.19 7.26
CA PHE A 97 -0.45 -9.58 6.93
C PHE A 97 0.01 -10.47 8.07
N ARG A 98 -0.81 -11.45 8.43
CA ARG A 98 -0.47 -12.53 9.34
C ARG A 98 -0.83 -13.87 8.71
N PHE A 99 0.04 -14.84 8.93
CA PHE A 99 -0.27 -16.23 8.62
C PHE A 99 0.03 -17.12 9.81
N GLU A 100 -0.75 -18.19 9.93
CA GLU A 100 -0.64 -19.18 10.98
C GLU A 100 -0.30 -20.51 10.35
N THR A 101 0.69 -21.17 10.93
CA THR A 101 1.09 -22.53 10.57
C THR A 101 0.72 -23.49 11.69
N ASP A 102 0.80 -24.78 11.41
CA ASP A 102 0.69 -25.86 12.40
C ASP A 102 1.71 -25.77 13.55
N TRP A 103 2.83 -25.08 13.37
CA TRP A 103 3.81 -24.82 14.42
C TRP A 103 3.58 -23.48 15.13
N LYS A 104 3.58 -22.38 14.37
CA LYS A 104 3.54 -21.02 14.91
C LYS A 104 2.87 -20.03 13.99
N ASP A 105 2.64 -18.84 14.52
CA ASP A 105 2.16 -17.67 13.83
C ASP A 105 3.29 -16.72 13.43
N PHE A 106 3.03 -15.91 12.41
CA PHE A 106 3.94 -14.85 12.02
C PHE A 106 3.19 -13.66 11.42
N THR A 107 3.50 -12.47 11.93
CA THR A 107 2.94 -11.20 11.47
C THR A 107 4.02 -10.39 10.78
N GLY A 108 3.76 -9.95 9.54
CA GLY A 108 4.65 -9.07 8.79
C GLY A 108 4.55 -7.61 9.27
N LEU A 109 5.58 -7.14 9.95
CA LEU A 109 5.76 -5.77 10.43
C LEU A 109 6.72 -4.99 9.51
N PRO A 110 6.59 -3.65 9.44
CA PRO A 110 5.62 -2.80 10.13
C PRO A 110 4.20 -2.85 9.54
N GLY A 111 4.04 -3.42 8.35
CA GLY A 111 2.82 -3.38 7.54
C GLY A 111 2.99 -2.46 6.33
N VAL A 112 1.88 -2.15 5.66
CA VAL A 112 1.81 -1.23 4.53
C VAL A 112 0.84 -0.11 4.86
N THR A 113 1.30 1.13 4.76
CA THR A 113 0.44 2.30 4.92
C THR A 113 -0.29 2.57 3.61
N LEU A 114 -1.62 2.51 3.63
CA LEU A 114 -2.49 2.94 2.55
C LEU A 114 -3.05 4.32 2.89
N THR A 115 -2.93 5.27 1.97
CA THR A 115 -3.56 6.58 2.05
C THR A 115 -4.52 6.74 0.88
N VAL A 116 -5.81 6.92 1.18
CA VAL A 116 -6.85 7.15 0.18
C VAL A 116 -7.21 8.62 0.16
N THR A 117 -6.96 9.28 -0.97
CA THR A 117 -7.33 10.68 -1.17
C THR A 117 -8.73 10.77 -1.81
N GLY A 118 -9.58 11.65 -1.28
CA GLY A 118 -10.85 12.00 -1.91
C GLY A 118 -10.64 12.58 -3.32
N ASN A 119 -11.62 12.43 -4.20
CA ASN A 119 -11.55 12.85 -5.61
C ASN A 119 -10.89 14.23 -5.74
N ILE A 120 -9.73 14.24 -6.39
CA ILE A 120 -9.01 15.46 -6.74
C ILE A 120 -9.66 16.01 -8.01
N PHE A 121 -10.72 16.79 -7.85
CA PHE A 121 -11.24 17.57 -8.98
C PHE A 121 -10.60 18.96 -9.08
N ASN A 122 -9.71 19.38 -8.17
CA ASN A 122 -9.13 20.74 -8.20
C ASN A 122 -7.73 20.84 -7.56
N TYR A 123 -6.72 20.15 -8.09
CA TYR A 123 -5.35 20.67 -7.95
C TYR A 123 -4.86 21.02 -9.35
N THR A 124 -5.06 22.29 -9.72
CA THR A 124 -4.21 22.96 -10.71
C THR A 124 -2.77 22.76 -10.24
N SER A 125 -1.89 22.21 -11.09
CA SER A 125 -0.45 22.15 -10.82
C SER A 125 0.02 23.54 -10.37
N VAL A 126 0.33 23.70 -9.07
CA VAL A 126 0.81 24.96 -8.52
C VAL A 126 2.31 24.98 -8.78
N ARG A 127 2.72 25.80 -9.75
CA ARG A 127 4.13 26.03 -10.07
C ARG A 127 4.59 27.26 -9.30
N ASN A 128 5.32 27.07 -8.21
CA ASN A 128 6.00 28.16 -7.50
C ASN A 128 7.46 28.15 -7.92
N CYS A 129 7.89 29.19 -8.61
CA CYS A 129 9.28 29.36 -9.02
C CYS A 129 9.85 30.59 -8.31
N TYR A 130 10.92 30.41 -7.54
CA TYR A 130 11.70 31.49 -6.94
C TYR A 130 13.14 31.32 -7.37
N GLU A 131 13.73 32.39 -7.91
CA GLU A 131 15.16 32.56 -8.24
C GLU A 131 15.97 31.25 -8.27
N HIS A 132 15.82 30.51 -9.38
CA HIS A 132 16.50 29.26 -9.76
C HIS A 132 15.87 27.92 -9.32
N ASP A 133 14.87 27.91 -8.44
CA ASP A 133 14.15 26.70 -8.04
C ASP A 133 12.68 26.76 -8.45
N CYS A 134 12.24 25.81 -9.28
CA CYS A 134 10.82 25.59 -9.57
C CYS A 134 10.34 24.33 -8.82
N VAL A 135 9.27 24.50 -8.06
CA VAL A 135 8.57 23.41 -7.38
C VAL A 135 7.23 23.20 -8.08
N CYS A 136 7.05 22.06 -8.74
CA CYS A 136 5.75 21.59 -9.22
C CYS A 136 5.25 20.44 -8.34
N LEU A 137 3.96 20.49 -8.02
CA LEU A 137 3.24 19.42 -7.33
C LEU A 137 2.35 18.71 -8.35
N ASP A 138 2.68 17.46 -8.65
CA ASP A 138 1.87 16.59 -9.51
C ASP A 138 1.28 15.44 -8.69
N MET A 139 0.09 14.99 -9.09
CA MET A 139 -0.64 13.96 -8.37
C MET A 139 -0.63 12.65 -9.17
N ASP A 140 0.33 11.78 -8.86
CA ASP A 140 0.45 10.46 -9.48
C ASP A 140 -0.27 9.42 -8.63
N ASN A 141 -1.35 8.83 -9.16
CA ASN A 141 -2.12 7.77 -8.51
C ASN A 141 -2.54 8.12 -7.06
N GLY A 142 -2.89 9.38 -6.79
CA GLY A 142 -3.32 9.85 -5.47
C GLY A 142 -2.19 10.23 -4.50
N CYS A 143 -0.90 10.16 -4.89
CA CYS A 143 0.18 10.77 -4.11
C CYS A 143 0.54 12.15 -4.65
N LEU A 144 0.71 13.15 -3.78
CA LEU A 144 1.45 14.37 -4.13
C LEU A 144 2.93 14.01 -4.36
N ARG A 145 3.47 14.42 -5.50
CA ARG A 145 4.89 14.30 -5.82
C ARG A 145 5.44 15.66 -6.23
N PHE A 146 6.67 15.92 -5.80
CA PHE A 146 7.49 16.97 -6.37
C PHE A 146 8.10 16.45 -7.67
N CYS A 147 7.83 17.13 -8.78
CA CYS A 147 8.60 16.91 -10.00
C CYS A 147 9.84 17.81 -9.93
N SER A 148 11.04 17.21 -9.96
CA SER A 148 12.27 17.98 -10.09
C SER A 148 12.57 18.14 -11.58
N ASP A 149 12.13 19.23 -12.18
CA ASP A 149 12.61 19.57 -13.52
C ASP A 149 13.97 20.27 -13.39
N PHE A 150 15.05 19.57 -13.74
CA PHE A 150 16.33 20.23 -14.00
C PHE A 150 16.15 21.00 -15.32
N ILE A 151 15.90 22.31 -15.24
CA ILE A 151 15.72 23.18 -16.40
C ILE A 151 17.09 23.29 -17.12
N SER A 152 17.36 22.35 -18.02
CA SER A 152 18.33 22.56 -19.10
C SER A 152 17.71 23.53 -20.09
N SER A 153 17.99 24.82 -19.89
CA SER A 153 17.95 25.91 -20.88
C SER A 153 17.11 25.65 -22.15
N HIS A 154 15.83 26.02 -22.13
CA HIS A 154 15.20 26.88 -23.14
C HIS A 154 13.69 27.00 -22.88
N ASN A 155 13.33 28.16 -22.33
CA ASN A 155 12.09 28.91 -22.53
C ASN A 155 10.95 28.17 -23.27
N GLN A 156 10.03 27.54 -22.54
CA GLN A 156 8.68 27.24 -23.04
C GLN A 156 7.64 27.55 -21.97
N PHE A 157 7.02 28.72 -22.12
CA PHE A 157 5.69 29.00 -21.60
C PHE A 157 4.71 27.99 -22.21
N PHE A 158 4.16 27.10 -21.41
CA PHE A 158 2.98 26.34 -21.80
C PHE A 158 1.74 27.09 -21.31
N ARG A 159 1.07 27.79 -22.24
CA ARG A 159 -0.37 28.08 -22.13
C ARG A 159 -1.11 26.82 -22.56
N TYR A 160 -2.01 26.32 -21.73
CA TYR A 160 -3.08 25.43 -22.19
C TYR A 160 -4.41 26.19 -22.04
N THR A 161 -5.12 26.29 -23.16
CA THR A 161 -6.46 26.90 -23.31
C THR A 161 -7.54 26.07 -22.65
#